data_AF-A0A7S4NCB3-F1
#
_entry.id   AF-A0A7S4NCB3-F1
#
_cell.length_a   1.000
_cell.length_b   1.000
_cell.length_c   1.000
_cell.angle_alpha   90.00
_cell.angle_beta   90.00
_cell.angle_gamma   90.00
#
_symmetry.space_group_name_H-M   'P 1'
#
loop_
_entity.id
_entity.type
_entity.pdbx_description
1 polymer ?
#
loop_
_entity_poly.entity_id
_entity_poly.type
_entity_poly.pdbx_seq_one_letter_code
_entity_poly.pdbx_strand_id
1 'polypeptide(L)'
;NSYGGLADQLASADDDTKSRCCRICLEADHPEDLIAPCRCKGGSKWVHRSCLDLWRTVERDRAFATCTECQFPYRYEKQPECGSDGRILFCLLVSRDLCLVTAAIQS
;
A
#
# COMPACT_ATOMS: atom_id res chain seq x y z
N ASN A 1 -29.97 37.52 -31.34
CA ASN A 1 -30.44 36.26 -30.73
C ASN A 1 -30.32 35.14 -31.74
N SER A 2 -29.72 33.99 -31.50
CA SER A 2 -28.93 33.48 -30.38
C SER A 2 -28.36 32.18 -30.92
N TYR A 3 -27.23 32.20 -31.65
CA TYR A 3 -26.49 30.96 -31.95
C TYR A 3 -25.63 30.58 -30.75
N GLY A 4 -26.26 30.57 -29.57
CA GLY A 4 -25.73 29.99 -28.34
C GLY A 4 -26.31 28.60 -28.24
N GLY A 5 -25.57 27.61 -28.70
CA GLY A 5 -25.99 26.21 -28.65
C GLY A 5 -24.87 25.22 -28.96
N LEU A 6 -23.61 25.66 -28.88
CA LEU A 6 -22.42 24.84 -29.10
C LEU A 6 -21.57 24.80 -27.82
N ALA A 7 -22.20 24.51 -26.68
CA ALA A 7 -21.53 24.36 -25.39
C ALA A 7 -21.91 23.08 -24.62
N ASP A 8 -22.89 22.30 -25.10
CA ASP A 8 -23.41 21.15 -24.34
C ASP A 8 -22.81 19.79 -24.76
N GLN A 9 -21.74 19.77 -25.57
CA GLN A 9 -21.18 18.50 -26.10
C GLN A 9 -19.75 18.16 -25.65
N LEU A 10 -19.30 18.61 -24.47
CA LEU A 10 -18.02 18.15 -23.89
C LEU A 10 -18.05 18.03 -22.35
N ALA A 11 -19.00 17.27 -21.80
CA ALA A 11 -18.87 16.78 -20.42
C ALA A 11 -19.82 15.60 -20.17
N SER A 12 -19.35 14.36 -20.32
CA SER A 12 -19.82 13.18 -19.53
C SER A 12 -19.41 11.83 -20.15
N ALA A 13 -18.14 11.67 -20.51
CA ALA A 13 -17.58 10.34 -20.79
C ALA A 13 -16.74 9.76 -19.64
N ASP A 14 -16.73 10.38 -18.45
CA ASP A 14 -15.96 9.92 -17.28
C ASP A 14 -16.64 10.29 -15.95
N ASP A 15 -17.85 9.77 -15.67
CA ASP A 15 -18.55 10.02 -14.38
C ASP A 15 -18.36 8.91 -13.34
N ASP A 16 -17.90 7.71 -13.72
CA ASP A 16 -17.72 6.58 -12.78
C ASP A 16 -16.39 6.64 -11.98
N THR A 17 -15.54 7.62 -12.30
CA THR A 17 -14.23 7.84 -11.64
C THR A 17 -14.30 8.94 -10.58
N LYS A 18 -15.45 9.62 -10.41
CA LYS A 18 -15.48 10.96 -9.83
C LYS A 18 -15.38 11.08 -8.31
N SER A 19 -15.48 10.02 -7.52
CA SER A 19 -15.33 10.15 -6.05
C SER A 19 -15.00 8.84 -5.33
N ARG A 20 -13.91 8.17 -5.71
CA ARG A 20 -13.38 7.09 -4.85
C ARG A 20 -12.63 7.74 -3.69
N CYS A 21 -13.31 8.00 -2.59
CA CYS A 21 -12.69 8.57 -1.40
C CYS A 21 -11.99 7.50 -0.56
N CYS A 22 -10.93 7.88 0.15
CA CYS A 22 -10.27 7.01 1.09
C CYS A 22 -11.16 6.77 2.32
N ARG A 23 -11.40 5.51 2.69
CA ARG A 23 -12.25 5.19 3.85
C ARG A 23 -11.67 5.59 5.21
N ILE A 24 -10.38 5.97 5.28
CA ILE A 24 -9.68 6.28 6.53
C ILE A 24 -9.67 7.79 6.79
N CYS A 25 -9.20 8.60 5.83
CA CYS A 25 -9.21 10.06 5.96
C CYS A 25 -10.47 10.73 5.40
N LEU A 26 -11.32 9.98 4.68
CA LEU A 26 -12.55 10.46 4.04
C LEU A 26 -12.34 11.49 2.91
N GLU A 27 -11.10 11.67 2.48
CA GLU A 27 -10.72 12.60 1.40
C GLU A 27 -10.61 11.88 0.05
N ALA A 28 -10.86 12.63 -1.03
CA ALA A 28 -10.73 12.18 -2.42
C ALA A 28 -9.43 12.67 -3.07
N ASP A 29 -8.53 13.23 -2.27
CA ASP A 29 -7.24 13.74 -2.74
C ASP A 29 -6.41 12.59 -3.31
N HIS A 30 -5.56 12.86 -4.31
CA HIS A 30 -4.67 11.87 -4.92
C HIS A 30 -5.38 10.55 -5.35
N PRO A 31 -6.33 10.60 -6.29
CA PRO A 31 -7.02 9.41 -6.83
C PRO A 31 -6.07 8.34 -7.38
N GLU A 32 -4.85 8.71 -7.77
CA GLU A 32 -3.76 7.84 -8.22
C GLU A 32 -3.19 6.95 -7.10
N ASP A 33 -3.26 7.38 -5.85
CA ASP A 33 -2.69 6.69 -4.68
C ASP A 33 -3.70 5.80 -3.95
N LEU A 34 -4.95 5.79 -4.41
CA LEU A 34 -6.02 4.96 -3.89
C LEU A 34 -5.87 3.52 -4.35
N ILE A 35 -5.63 2.64 -3.39
CA ILE A 35 -5.49 1.20 -3.57
C ILE A 35 -6.74 0.46 -3.06
N ALA A 36 -7.00 -0.73 -3.62
CA ALA A 36 -8.02 -1.65 -3.14
C ALA A 36 -7.37 -2.89 -2.52
N PRO A 37 -6.94 -2.84 -1.24
CA PRO A 37 -6.11 -3.90 -0.65
C PRO A 37 -6.91 -5.15 -0.27
N CYS A 38 -8.24 -5.06 -0.22
CA CYS A 38 -9.15 -6.13 0.22
C CYS A 38 -10.34 -6.32 -0.73
N ARG A 39 -11.22 -7.28 -0.43
CA ARG A 39 -12.42 -7.61 -1.22
C ARG A 39 -13.69 -6.88 -0.77
N CYS A 40 -13.56 -5.75 -0.08
CA CYS A 40 -14.72 -4.93 0.27
C CYS A 40 -15.50 -4.53 -0.99
N LYS A 41 -16.83 -4.42 -0.86
CA LYS A 41 -17.72 -3.98 -1.94
C LYS A 41 -17.94 -2.47 -1.85
N GLY A 42 -18.21 -1.82 -2.98
CA GLY A 42 -18.52 -0.38 -3.04
C GLY A 42 -17.31 0.54 -2.83
N GLY A 43 -17.55 1.73 -2.28
CA GLY A 43 -16.54 2.76 -2.01
C GLY A 43 -15.57 2.42 -0.88
N SER A 44 -16.00 1.60 0.09
CA SER A 44 -15.21 1.24 1.27
C SER A 44 -14.03 0.30 1.00
N LYS A 45 -13.77 -0.05 -0.26
CA LYS A 45 -12.57 -0.80 -0.66
C LYS A 45 -11.37 0.10 -0.91
N TRP A 46 -11.60 1.40 -1.12
CA TRP A 46 -10.56 2.33 -1.52
C TRP A 46 -9.90 2.98 -0.29
N VAL A 47 -8.57 2.96 -0.28
CA VAL A 47 -7.74 3.51 0.80
C VAL A 47 -6.47 4.08 0.18
N HIS A 48 -5.98 5.22 0.66
CA HIS A 48 -4.63 5.65 0.31
C HIS A 48 -3.57 4.69 0.85
N ARG A 49 -2.48 4.53 0.11
CA ARG A 49 -1.34 3.74 0.56
C ARG A 49 -0.76 4.25 1.90
N SER A 50 -0.61 5.57 2.03
CA SER A 50 -0.13 6.23 3.26
C SER A 50 -1.07 6.01 4.44
N CYS A 51 -2.38 6.18 4.24
CA CYS A 51 -3.37 5.95 5.29
C CYS A 51 -3.40 4.48 5.74
N LEU A 52 -3.28 3.53 4.80
CA LEU A 52 -3.22 2.12 5.13
C LEU A 52 -1.96 1.78 5.94
N ASP A 53 -0.81 2.34 5.58
CA ASP A 53 0.44 2.10 6.29
C ASP A 53 0.42 2.71 7.70
N LEU A 54 -0.10 3.93 7.86
CA LEU A 54 -0.34 4.52 9.19
C LEU A 54 -1.29 3.66 10.02
N TRP A 55 -2.40 3.21 9.43
CA TRP A 55 -3.37 2.35 10.09
C TRP A 55 -2.75 1.06 10.64
N ARG A 56 -1.82 0.45 9.88
CA ARG A 56 -1.06 -0.73 10.31
C ARG A 56 -0.11 -0.46 11.48
N THR A 57 0.35 0.77 11.67
CA THR A 57 1.21 1.15 12.80
C THR A 57 0.44 1.44 14.08
N VAL A 58 -0.80 1.93 13.95
CA VAL A 58 -1.64 2.34 15.09
C VAL A 58 -2.36 1.14 15.71
N GLU A 59 -2.85 0.22 14.89
CA GLU A 59 -3.72 -0.87 15.34
C GLU A 59 -2.92 -2.17 15.57
N ARG A 60 -2.87 -2.66 16.82
CA ARG A 60 -2.13 -3.88 17.18
C ARG A 60 -2.88 -5.16 16.77
N ASP A 61 -2.09 -6.17 16.40
CA ASP A 61 -2.44 -7.58 16.21
C ASP A 61 -3.24 -8.02 14.97
N ARG A 62 -4.30 -7.30 14.52
CA ARG A 62 -5.18 -7.84 13.44
C ARG A 62 -5.24 -7.01 12.17
N ALA A 63 -5.03 -5.70 12.25
CA ALA A 63 -5.10 -4.81 11.10
C ALA A 63 -3.84 -4.80 10.22
N PHE A 64 -2.77 -5.47 10.67
CA PHE A 64 -1.51 -5.51 9.92
C PHE A 64 -1.65 -6.30 8.61
N ALA A 65 -2.25 -7.49 8.69
CA ALA A 65 -2.35 -8.46 7.60
C ALA A 65 -3.76 -8.60 7.00
N THR A 66 -4.79 -8.16 7.73
CA THR A 66 -6.19 -8.47 7.42
C THR A 66 -7.05 -7.22 7.47
N CYS A 67 -8.02 -7.14 6.58
CA CYS A 67 -9.03 -6.08 6.61
C CYS A 67 -9.96 -6.25 7.83
N THR A 68 -10.20 -5.16 8.57
CA THR A 68 -11.10 -5.14 9.73
C THR A 68 -12.58 -5.32 9.36
N GLU A 69 -12.98 -4.88 8.17
CA GLU A 69 -14.37 -4.92 7.72
C GLU A 69 -14.76 -6.29 7.14
N CYS A 70 -13.96 -6.80 6.20
CA CYS A 70 -14.30 -8.01 5.45
C CYS A 70 -13.50 -9.24 5.89
N GLN A 71 -12.57 -9.10 6.84
CA GLN A 71 -11.71 -10.18 7.36
C GLN A 71 -10.87 -10.91 6.30
N PHE A 72 -10.78 -10.35 5.08
CA PHE A 72 -9.93 -10.90 4.03
C PHE A 72 -8.48 -10.42 4.24
N PRO A 73 -7.49 -11.32 4.06
CA PRO A 73 -6.09 -10.94 4.07
C PRO A 73 -5.81 -9.97 2.93
N TYR A 74 -4.99 -8.95 3.19
CA TYR A 74 -4.60 -7.99 2.18
C TYR A 74 -3.78 -8.67 1.07
N ARG A 75 -4.00 -8.25 -0.18
CA ARG A 75 -3.24 -8.78 -1.31
C ARG A 75 -1.91 -8.02 -1.41
N TYR A 76 -0.85 -8.61 -0.90
CA TYR A 76 0.51 -8.11 -1.09
C TYR A 76 1.05 -8.66 -2.41
N GLU A 77 1.44 -7.77 -3.30
CA GLU A 77 2.32 -8.15 -4.40
C GLU A 77 3.67 -8.46 -3.77
N LYS A 78 4.02 -9.76 -3.69
CA LYS A 78 5.35 -10.16 -3.23
C LYS A 78 6.33 -9.47 -4.16
N GLN A 79 7.25 -8.67 -3.62
CA GLN A 79 8.43 -8.31 -4.40
C GLN A 79 9.04 -9.61 -4.91
N PRO A 80 9.52 -9.64 -6.17
CA PRO A 80 10.16 -10.82 -6.71
C PRO A 80 11.21 -11.25 -5.69
N GLU A 81 11.11 -12.51 -5.26
CA GLU A 81 12.03 -13.15 -4.35
C GLU A 81 13.46 -12.72 -4.73
N CYS A 82 14.08 -11.84 -3.94
CA CYS A 82 15.48 -11.50 -4.17
C CYS A 82 16.23 -12.82 -4.05
N GLY A 83 16.85 -13.24 -5.16
CA GLY A 83 17.50 -14.53 -5.31
C GLY A 83 18.31 -14.86 -4.07
N SER A 84 18.21 -16.12 -3.64
CA SER A 84 18.82 -16.72 -2.44
C SER A 84 20.31 -16.40 -2.21
N ASP A 85 21.01 -15.84 -3.20
CA ASP A 85 22.43 -15.50 -3.18
C ASP A 85 22.79 -14.39 -2.17
N GLY A 86 21.92 -13.41 -1.95
CA GLY A 86 22.21 -12.30 -1.03
C GLY A 86 22.21 -12.69 0.45
N ARG A 87 21.41 -13.69 0.82
CA ARG A 87 21.26 -14.12 2.23
C ARG A 87 22.48 -14.87 2.73
N ILE A 88 23.07 -15.73 1.90
CA ILE A 88 24.27 -16.50 2.26
C ILE A 88 25.48 -15.58 2.41
N LEU A 89 25.67 -14.64 1.47
CA LEU A 89 26.76 -13.68 1.54
C LEU A 89 26.66 -12.81 2.80
N PHE A 90 25.45 -12.33 3.13
CA PHE A 90 25.21 -11.58 4.35
C PHE A 90 25.56 -12.39 5.61
N CYS A 91 25.12 -13.66 5.70
CA CYS A 91 25.46 -14.52 6.83
C CYS A 91 26.97 -14.74 6.97
N LEU A 92 27.69 -15.01 5.87
CA LEU A 92 29.14 -15.21 5.91
C LEU A 92 29.89 -13.95 6.37
N LEU A 93 29.47 -12.78 5.90
CA LEU A 93 30.05 -11.50 6.32
C LEU A 93 29.81 -11.24 7.82
N VAL A 94 28.58 -11.41 8.29
CA VAL A 94 28.23 -11.24 9.71
C VAL A 94 28.97 -12.24 10.60
N SER A 95 29.06 -13.51 10.19
CA SER A 95 29.80 -14.53 10.95
C SER A 95 31.30 -14.21 11.01
N ARG A 96 31.91 -13.75 9.91
CA ARG A 96 33.31 -13.32 9.90
C ARG A 96 33.56 -12.17 10.86
N ASP A 97 32.76 -11.11 10.76
CA ASP A 97 32.94 -9.90 11.57
C ASP A 97 32.73 -10.20 13.06
N LEU A 98 31.75 -11.06 13.40
CA LEU A 98 31.54 -11.52 14.77
C LEU A 98 32.74 -12.31 15.32
N CYS A 99 33.29 -13.25 14.54
CA CYS A 99 34.46 -14.03 14.94
C CYS A 99 35.70 -13.17 15.16
N LEU A 100 35.92 -12.14 14.32
CA LEU A 100 37.04 -11.22 14.49
C LEU A 100 36.91 -10.39 15.77
N VAL A 101 35.71 -9.90 16.06
CA VAL A 101 35.43 -9.14 17.28
C VAL A 101 35.60 -10.00 18.52
N THR A 102 35.09 -11.24 18.53
CA THR A 102 35.24 -12.12 19.70
C THR A 102 36.68 -12.57 19.91
N ALA A 103 37.43 -12.85 18.83
CA ALA A 103 38.84 -13.20 18.91
C ALA A 103 39.70 -12.05 19.46
N ALA A 104 39.37 -10.80 19.13
CA ALA A 104 40.06 -9.61 19.64
C ALA A 104 39.73 -9.27 21.11
N ILE A 105 38.60 -9.75 21.64
CA ILE A 105 38.22 -9.56 23.05
C ILE A 105 38.87 -10.63 23.95
N GLN A 106 39.20 -11.81 23.40
CA GLN A 106 39.83 -12.91 24.13
C GLN A 106 41.38 -12.91 24.03
N SER A 107 41.99 -11.88 23.44
CA SER A 107 43.44 -11.68 23.34
C SER A 107 44.01 -10.83 24.47
#